data_AF-A0AAW7Q0T8-F1
#
_entry.id   AF-A0AAW7Q0T8-F1
#
_cell.length_a   1.000
_cell.length_b   1.000
_cell.length_c   1.000
_cell.angle_alpha   90.00
_cell.angle_beta   90.00
_cell.angle_gamma   90.00
#
_symmetry.space_group_name_H-M   'P 1'
#
loop_
_entity.id
_entity.type
_entity.pdbx_description
1 polymer ?
#
loop_
_entity_poly.entity_id
_entity_poly.type
_entity_poly.pdbx_seq_one_letter_code
_entity_poly.pdbx_strand_id
1 'polypeptide(L)'
;MSSEIKKYDFEIALSFAGENREYVREVANILKAYGVRVFYDEFEEHTLWGKNLIGYLQDIYKEKAKYTVMFISEYYAKKVWTNHERQSMQERAFKESEEYILPARFDDTEIPGLYSTISYIDLNTKSPYEFTKIILKKINWQTKNRWFGKWEIESSFLSYGGTLNILNVYDNSFDFRITTFKGSRLGDIEGNAKILSNNEAEYICEDNNFDEEKCIIKFTKFNDIIQIKESYGCRYFHGLGLLFDADYKLKKDIFYDIVELNDKLLSKIFNELKDEYFEDFLKCIGNIHNEDNLDSFTCNVISTGVTGLYSYYQSILMYTENDVYGAFLHDDEKIYYFTSDNNFRKEKPKTIIEWLSRFSKEIINLDLNN
;
A
#
# COMPACT_ATOMS: atom_id res chain seq x y z
N MET A 1 3.52 -33.85 -5.31
CA MET A 1 4.04 -33.05 -6.43
C MET A 1 3.85 -31.60 -6.04
N SER A 2 4.93 -30.90 -5.71
CA SER A 2 4.92 -29.45 -5.46
C SER A 2 4.58 -28.75 -6.77
N SER A 3 3.41 -28.12 -6.86
CA SER A 3 3.13 -27.18 -7.95
C SER A 3 4.13 -26.02 -7.82
N GLU A 4 5.07 -25.90 -8.76
CA GLU A 4 5.90 -24.70 -8.87
C GLU A 4 4.96 -23.50 -9.00
N ILE A 5 5.09 -22.52 -8.10
CA ILE A 5 4.33 -21.28 -8.19
C ILE A 5 4.86 -20.54 -9.41
N LYS A 6 4.07 -20.53 -10.50
CA LYS A 6 4.40 -19.81 -11.74
C LYS A 6 4.54 -18.32 -11.39
N LYS A 7 5.76 -17.78 -11.53
CA LYS A 7 6.07 -16.39 -11.22
C LYS A 7 5.75 -15.53 -12.45
N TYR A 8 4.79 -14.62 -12.31
CA TYR A 8 4.41 -13.66 -13.34
C TYR A 8 5.13 -12.32 -13.12
N ASP A 9 5.52 -11.64 -14.20
CA ASP A 9 6.09 -10.30 -14.16
C ASP A 9 4.99 -9.25 -13.89
N PHE A 10 3.76 -9.53 -14.34
CA PHE A 10 2.59 -8.66 -14.22
C PHE A 10 1.39 -9.42 -13.66
N GLU A 11 0.56 -8.78 -12.85
CA GLU A 11 -0.76 -9.32 -12.48
C GLU A 11 -1.77 -9.18 -13.60
N ILE A 12 -1.76 -8.01 -14.27
CA ILE A 12 -2.71 -7.63 -15.30
C ILE A 12 -1.95 -7.09 -16.49
N ALA A 13 -2.29 -7.54 -17.68
CA ALA A 13 -1.89 -6.88 -18.92
C ALA A 13 -3.13 -6.32 -19.64
N LEU A 14 -2.99 -5.13 -20.22
CA LEU A 14 -4.07 -4.45 -20.92
C LEU A 14 -3.86 -4.60 -22.43
N SER A 15 -4.78 -5.29 -23.11
CA SER A 15 -4.76 -5.46 -24.57
C SER A 15 -5.87 -4.65 -25.21
N PHE A 16 -5.52 -3.66 -26.02
CA PHE A 16 -6.46 -2.68 -26.56
C PHE A 16 -6.00 -2.10 -27.90
N ALA A 17 -6.94 -1.53 -28.66
CA ALA A 17 -6.63 -0.73 -29.85
C ALA A 17 -6.31 0.71 -29.45
N GLY A 18 -5.40 1.38 -30.16
CA GLY A 18 -4.96 2.75 -29.86
C GLY A 18 -6.10 3.78 -29.79
N GLU A 19 -7.23 3.53 -30.45
CA GLU A 19 -8.43 4.36 -30.39
C GLU A 19 -9.12 4.37 -29.02
N ASN A 20 -8.96 3.29 -28.24
CA ASN A 20 -9.55 3.17 -26.90
C ASN A 20 -8.60 3.65 -25.79
N ARG A 21 -7.47 4.27 -26.16
CA ARG A 21 -6.35 4.59 -25.27
C ARG A 21 -6.72 5.50 -24.11
N GLU A 22 -7.58 6.50 -24.32
CA GLU A 22 -7.96 7.44 -23.24
C GLU A 22 -8.55 6.69 -22.03
N TYR A 23 -9.55 5.85 -22.27
CA TYR A 23 -10.16 5.01 -21.23
C TYR A 23 -9.16 4.03 -20.60
N VAL A 24 -8.37 3.34 -21.44
CA VAL A 24 -7.42 2.31 -20.96
C VAL A 24 -6.30 2.93 -20.14
N ARG A 25 -5.83 4.14 -20.49
CA ARG A 25 -4.84 4.88 -19.73
C ARG A 25 -5.33 5.21 -18.32
N GLU A 26 -6.59 5.64 -18.18
CA GLU A 26 -7.17 5.89 -16.86
C GLU A 26 -7.22 4.60 -16.02
N VAL A 27 -7.67 3.48 -16.62
CA VAL A 27 -7.64 2.17 -15.94
C VAL A 27 -6.22 1.76 -15.54
N ALA A 28 -5.24 1.93 -16.43
CA ALA A 28 -3.83 1.61 -16.18
C ALA A 28 -3.26 2.44 -15.03
N ASN A 29 -3.54 3.75 -15.02
CA ASN A 29 -3.09 4.67 -13.97
C ASN A 29 -3.71 4.31 -12.62
N ILE A 30 -5.01 3.99 -12.58
CA ILE A 30 -5.68 3.59 -11.35
C ILE A 30 -5.10 2.25 -10.87
N LEU A 31 -4.99 1.22 -11.71
CA LEU A 31 -4.37 -0.07 -11.33
C LEU A 31 -2.95 0.11 -10.78
N LYS A 32 -2.14 0.95 -11.44
CA LYS A 32 -0.78 1.28 -10.99
C LYS A 32 -0.79 2.00 -9.65
N ALA A 33 -1.73 2.93 -9.42
CA ALA A 33 -1.90 3.59 -8.14
C ALA A 33 -2.27 2.59 -7.03
N TYR A 34 -3.10 1.59 -7.34
CA TYR A 34 -3.39 0.45 -6.47
C TYR A 34 -2.22 -0.56 -6.36
N GLY A 35 -1.03 -0.23 -6.85
CA GLY A 35 0.20 -1.04 -6.77
C GLY A 35 0.16 -2.36 -7.55
N VAL A 36 -0.83 -2.53 -8.43
CA VAL A 36 -0.88 -3.70 -9.33
C VAL A 36 0.27 -3.58 -10.32
N ARG A 37 1.06 -4.64 -10.51
CA ARG A 37 2.03 -4.71 -11.62
C ARG A 37 1.25 -4.89 -12.90
N VAL A 38 0.90 -3.77 -13.50
CA VAL A 38 0.12 -3.69 -14.73
C VAL A 38 1.05 -3.48 -15.92
N PHE A 39 0.89 -4.31 -16.95
CA PHE A 39 1.51 -4.04 -18.24
C PHE A 39 0.62 -3.09 -19.06
N TYR A 40 1.18 -1.94 -19.39
CA TYR A 40 0.61 -0.92 -20.26
C TYR A 40 1.76 -0.30 -21.08
N ASP A 41 1.56 -0.12 -22.38
CA ASP A 41 2.63 0.19 -23.33
C ASP A 41 3.37 1.51 -23.02
N GLU A 42 2.67 2.57 -22.63
CA GLU A 42 3.29 3.85 -22.24
C GLU A 42 4.09 3.77 -20.93
N PHE A 43 3.84 2.78 -20.06
CA PHE A 43 4.67 2.59 -18.86
C PHE A 43 6.01 1.91 -19.17
N GLU A 44 6.11 1.28 -20.34
CA GLU A 44 7.21 0.39 -20.73
C GLU A 44 7.98 0.92 -21.96
N GLU A 45 7.86 2.21 -22.31
CA GLU A 45 8.47 2.78 -23.52
C GLU A 45 9.97 2.46 -23.66
N HIS A 46 10.74 2.62 -22.58
CA HIS A 46 12.17 2.31 -22.54
C HIS A 46 12.47 0.83 -22.80
N THR A 47 11.58 -0.06 -22.33
CA THR A 47 11.68 -1.52 -22.49
C THR A 47 11.28 -1.95 -23.90
N LEU A 48 10.33 -1.24 -24.52
CA LEU A 48 9.78 -1.54 -25.84
C LEU A 48 10.62 -0.96 -26.98
N TRP A 49 11.41 0.07 -26.72
CA TRP A 49 12.21 0.73 -27.73
C TRP A 49 13.19 -0.26 -28.43
N GLY A 50 13.02 -0.40 -29.75
CA GLY A 50 13.85 -1.27 -30.58
C GLY A 50 13.44 -2.75 -30.61
N LYS A 51 12.37 -3.14 -29.88
CA LYS A 51 11.85 -4.51 -29.90
C LYS A 51 10.83 -4.72 -31.03
N ASN A 52 10.72 -5.96 -31.48
CA ASN A 52 9.57 -6.39 -32.28
C ASN A 52 8.33 -6.41 -31.36
N LEU A 53 7.52 -5.36 -31.45
CA LEU A 53 6.33 -5.14 -30.62
C LEU A 53 5.37 -6.34 -30.63
N ILE A 54 5.12 -6.94 -31.80
CA ILE A 54 4.15 -8.03 -31.95
C ILE A 54 4.58 -9.25 -31.14
N GLY A 55 5.83 -9.70 -31.30
CA GLY A 55 6.33 -10.87 -30.57
C GLY A 55 6.42 -10.61 -29.06
N TYR A 56 6.85 -9.42 -28.67
CA TYR A 56 7.01 -9.07 -27.26
C TYR A 56 5.67 -8.96 -26.51
N LEU A 57 4.65 -8.37 -27.15
CA LEU A 57 3.30 -8.29 -26.59
C LEU A 57 2.68 -9.69 -26.43
N GLN A 58 2.89 -10.58 -27.40
CA GLN A 58 2.44 -11.98 -27.31
C GLN A 58 3.06 -12.71 -26.12
N ASP A 59 4.37 -12.54 -25.88
CA ASP A 59 5.02 -13.15 -24.73
C ASP A 59 4.45 -12.62 -23.40
N ILE A 60 4.09 -11.34 -23.34
CA ILE A 60 3.48 -10.76 -22.15
C ILE A 60 2.07 -11.32 -21.91
N TYR A 61 1.21 -11.24 -22.92
CA TYR A 61 -0.16 -11.73 -22.88
C TYR A 61 -0.26 -13.27 -22.86
N LYS A 62 0.86 -13.98 -22.90
CA LYS A 62 0.86 -15.43 -22.74
C LYS A 62 1.55 -15.79 -21.44
N GLU A 63 2.83 -15.50 -21.33
CA GLU A 63 3.71 -16.06 -20.31
C GLU A 63 3.96 -15.15 -19.11
N LYS A 64 3.89 -13.83 -19.27
CA LYS A 64 4.38 -12.89 -18.24
C LYS A 64 3.30 -12.23 -17.40
N ALA A 65 2.07 -12.13 -17.89
CA ALA A 65 0.94 -11.62 -17.12
C ALA A 65 0.13 -12.78 -16.52
N LYS A 66 -0.44 -12.58 -15.32
CA LYS A 66 -1.35 -13.56 -14.68
C LYS A 66 -2.76 -13.51 -15.28
N TYR A 67 -3.24 -12.33 -15.66
CA TYR A 67 -4.49 -12.11 -16.37
C TYR A 67 -4.28 -11.10 -17.49
N THR A 68 -5.02 -11.24 -18.59
CA THR A 68 -5.06 -10.24 -19.66
C THR A 68 -6.47 -9.72 -19.83
N VAL A 69 -6.65 -8.42 -19.65
CA VAL A 69 -7.91 -7.73 -19.97
C VAL A 69 -7.92 -7.39 -21.45
N MET A 70 -8.89 -7.94 -22.17
CA MET A 70 -9.08 -7.70 -23.59
C MET A 70 -10.16 -6.65 -23.80
N PHE A 71 -9.74 -5.46 -24.21
CA PHE A 71 -10.63 -4.34 -24.54
C PHE A 71 -11.14 -4.48 -25.97
N ILE A 72 -12.27 -5.14 -26.11
CA ILE A 72 -12.89 -5.48 -27.38
C ILE A 72 -13.63 -4.26 -27.95
N SER A 73 -13.29 -3.93 -29.19
CA SER A 73 -13.98 -2.96 -30.03
C SER A 73 -13.83 -3.35 -31.50
N GLU A 74 -14.56 -2.68 -32.38
CA GLU A 74 -14.38 -2.83 -33.83
C GLU A 74 -12.93 -2.55 -34.25
N TYR A 75 -12.27 -1.56 -33.62
CA TYR A 75 -10.88 -1.22 -33.86
C TYR A 75 -9.92 -2.34 -33.40
N TYR A 76 -10.20 -2.93 -32.24
CA TYR A 76 -9.44 -4.07 -31.72
C TYR A 76 -9.47 -5.25 -32.69
N ALA A 77 -10.66 -5.62 -33.16
CA ALA A 77 -10.85 -6.70 -34.10
C ALA A 77 -10.14 -6.44 -35.45
N LYS A 78 -10.05 -5.18 -35.89
CA LYS A 78 -9.46 -4.81 -37.18
C LYS A 78 -7.96 -4.59 -37.18
N LYS A 79 -7.36 -4.23 -36.03
CA LYS A 79 -5.96 -3.76 -35.97
C LYS A 79 -5.05 -4.59 -35.09
N VAL A 80 -5.59 -5.08 -33.98
CA VAL A 80 -4.85 -5.86 -32.99
C VAL A 80 -5.01 -7.33 -33.34
N TRP A 81 -6.26 -7.77 -33.52
CA TRP A 81 -6.61 -9.16 -33.83
C TRP A 81 -6.22 -9.67 -35.23
N THR A 82 -6.00 -8.78 -36.21
CA THR A 82 -5.94 -9.12 -37.64
C THR A 82 -4.63 -9.69 -38.17
N ASN A 83 -3.60 -9.92 -37.35
CA ASN A 83 -2.41 -10.65 -37.81
C ASN A 83 -1.76 -11.43 -36.68
N HIS A 84 -1.54 -12.73 -36.90
CA HIS A 84 -0.77 -13.66 -36.05
C HIS A 84 -1.23 -13.89 -34.59
N GLU A 85 -2.07 -13.04 -33.99
CA GLU A 85 -2.65 -13.25 -32.64
C GLU A 85 -3.50 -14.52 -32.52
N ARG A 86 -4.12 -14.92 -33.64
CA ARG A 86 -5.04 -16.06 -33.76
C ARG A 86 -4.45 -17.38 -33.27
N GLN A 87 -3.18 -17.69 -33.54
CA GLN A 87 -2.62 -19.02 -33.21
C GLN A 87 -2.14 -19.12 -31.76
N SER A 88 -1.42 -18.11 -31.27
CA SER A 88 -0.71 -18.20 -29.99
C SER A 88 -1.62 -18.10 -28.75
N MET A 89 -2.68 -17.26 -28.80
CA MET A 89 -3.62 -17.15 -27.68
C MET A 89 -4.63 -18.31 -27.65
N GLN A 90 -5.04 -18.80 -28.82
CA GLN A 90 -5.86 -20.02 -28.93
C GLN A 90 -5.11 -21.22 -28.34
N GLU A 91 -3.82 -21.38 -28.57
CA GLU A 91 -3.10 -22.56 -28.06
C GLU A 91 -3.00 -22.65 -26.53
N ARG A 92 -3.03 -21.52 -25.79
CA ARG A 92 -2.97 -21.53 -24.33
C ARG A 92 -4.34 -21.50 -23.67
N ALA A 93 -5.27 -20.68 -24.17
CA ALA A 93 -6.65 -20.66 -23.70
C ALA A 93 -7.38 -22.01 -23.90
N PHE A 94 -6.94 -22.81 -24.88
CA PHE A 94 -7.45 -24.17 -25.11
C PHE A 94 -6.70 -25.26 -24.31
N LYS A 95 -5.50 -25.01 -23.79
CA LYS A 95 -4.69 -26.03 -23.07
C LYS A 95 -4.74 -25.90 -21.55
N GLU A 96 -4.93 -24.69 -21.02
CA GLU A 96 -5.00 -24.44 -19.58
C GLU A 96 -6.44 -24.01 -19.24
N SER A 97 -7.15 -24.79 -18.43
CA SER A 97 -8.51 -24.50 -17.93
C SER A 97 -8.56 -23.33 -16.93
N GLU A 98 -7.73 -22.31 -17.09
CA GLU A 98 -7.65 -21.15 -16.21
C GLU A 98 -8.28 -19.92 -16.87
N GLU A 99 -9.06 -19.16 -16.10
CA GLU A 99 -9.75 -17.93 -16.50
C GLU A 99 -8.75 -16.77 -16.73
N TYR A 100 -7.86 -16.93 -17.71
CA TYR A 100 -6.74 -16.03 -17.99
C TYR A 100 -7.13 -14.76 -18.74
N ILE A 101 -8.04 -14.89 -19.71
CA ILE A 101 -8.53 -13.78 -20.54
C ILE A 101 -9.79 -13.20 -19.92
N LEU A 102 -9.82 -11.89 -19.74
CA LEU A 102 -10.94 -11.14 -19.17
C LEU A 102 -11.54 -10.19 -20.25
N PRO A 103 -12.60 -10.61 -20.96
CA PRO A 103 -13.20 -9.78 -22.00
C PRO A 103 -13.93 -8.56 -21.41
N ALA A 104 -13.64 -7.39 -21.95
CA ALA A 104 -14.33 -6.13 -21.65
C ALA A 104 -14.68 -5.43 -22.97
N ARG A 105 -15.95 -5.12 -23.19
CA ARG A 105 -16.47 -4.71 -24.50
C ARG A 105 -16.87 -3.24 -24.51
N PHE A 106 -16.38 -2.50 -25.51
CA PHE A 106 -16.88 -1.17 -25.87
C PHE A 106 -18.07 -1.25 -26.85
N ASP A 107 -18.20 -2.35 -27.58
CA ASP A 107 -19.27 -2.58 -28.56
C ASP A 107 -19.57 -4.09 -28.70
N ASP A 108 -20.55 -4.42 -29.54
CA ASP A 108 -20.98 -5.79 -29.80
C ASP A 108 -20.08 -6.55 -30.80
N THR A 109 -18.87 -6.04 -31.10
CA THR A 109 -17.96 -6.67 -32.07
C THR A 109 -17.62 -8.10 -31.65
N GLU A 110 -17.83 -9.05 -32.56
CA GLU A 110 -17.44 -10.44 -32.37
C GLU A 110 -15.95 -10.65 -32.62
N ILE A 111 -15.28 -11.36 -31.71
CA ILE A 111 -13.89 -11.76 -31.86
C ILE A 111 -13.83 -13.23 -32.30
N PRO A 112 -13.35 -13.53 -33.52
CA PRO A 112 -13.26 -14.91 -34.00
C PRO A 112 -12.43 -15.79 -33.06
N GLY A 113 -13.04 -16.83 -32.49
CA GLY A 113 -12.39 -17.76 -31.57
C GLY A 113 -12.61 -17.47 -30.08
N LEU A 114 -13.28 -16.36 -29.74
CA LEU A 114 -13.85 -16.15 -28.41
C LEU A 114 -15.27 -16.73 -28.39
N TYR A 115 -15.52 -17.75 -27.58
CA TYR A 115 -16.85 -18.36 -27.49
C TYR A 115 -17.89 -17.37 -26.94
N SER A 116 -19.10 -17.39 -27.51
CA SER A 116 -20.22 -16.57 -27.05
C SER A 116 -20.68 -16.88 -25.61
N THR A 117 -20.24 -18.01 -25.06
CA THR A 117 -20.53 -18.43 -23.68
C THR A 117 -19.62 -17.78 -22.64
N ILE A 118 -18.56 -17.07 -23.05
CA ILE A 118 -17.64 -16.39 -22.13
C ILE A 118 -18.29 -15.08 -21.66
N SER A 119 -18.42 -14.93 -20.34
CA SER A 119 -18.91 -13.69 -19.74
C SER A 119 -17.96 -12.53 -20.00
N TYR A 120 -18.52 -11.36 -20.26
CA TYR A 120 -17.77 -10.12 -20.47
C TYR A 120 -18.29 -9.00 -19.57
N ILE A 121 -17.51 -7.93 -19.42
CA ILE A 121 -17.96 -6.67 -18.82
C ILE A 121 -18.29 -5.67 -19.94
N ASP A 122 -19.48 -5.07 -19.89
CA ASP A 122 -19.88 -3.98 -20.78
C ASP A 122 -19.34 -2.64 -20.27
N LEU A 123 -18.38 -2.07 -21.00
CA LEU A 123 -17.67 -0.83 -20.64
C LEU A 123 -18.52 0.42 -20.91
N ASN A 124 -19.60 0.34 -21.68
CA ASN A 124 -20.51 1.48 -21.88
C ASN A 124 -21.28 1.85 -20.61
N THR A 125 -21.30 0.95 -19.62
CA THR A 125 -22.01 1.14 -18.36
C THR A 125 -21.07 1.41 -17.17
N LYS A 126 -19.76 1.55 -17.41
CA LYS A 126 -18.73 1.64 -16.37
C LYS A 126 -17.73 2.74 -16.65
N SER A 127 -17.56 3.64 -15.68
CA SER A 127 -16.38 4.51 -15.64
C SER A 127 -15.09 3.69 -15.48
N PRO A 128 -13.92 4.22 -15.89
CA PRO A 128 -12.62 3.58 -15.67
C PRO A 128 -12.39 3.15 -14.21
N TYR A 129 -12.83 3.97 -13.25
CA TYR A 129 -12.74 3.67 -11.82
C TYR A 129 -13.61 2.48 -11.41
N GLU A 130 -14.86 2.43 -11.86
CA GLU A 130 -15.76 1.30 -11.56
C GLU A 130 -15.27 0.00 -12.18
N PHE A 131 -14.77 0.06 -13.42
CA PHE A 131 -14.21 -1.12 -14.07
C PHE A 131 -12.94 -1.60 -13.35
N THR A 132 -12.08 -0.68 -12.91
CA THR A 132 -10.88 -1.03 -12.13
C THR A 132 -11.24 -1.76 -10.83
N LYS A 133 -12.30 -1.34 -10.11
CA LYS A 133 -12.79 -2.06 -8.92
C LYS A 133 -13.20 -3.51 -9.22
N ILE A 134 -13.74 -3.78 -10.40
CA ILE A 134 -14.07 -5.15 -10.85
C ILE A 134 -12.78 -5.96 -11.07
N ILE A 135 -11.78 -5.36 -11.72
CA ILE A 135 -10.47 -6.01 -11.96
C ILE A 135 -9.81 -6.38 -10.62
N LEU A 136 -9.73 -5.42 -9.69
CA LEU A 136 -9.13 -5.64 -8.36
C LEU A 136 -9.83 -6.79 -7.62
N LYS A 137 -11.17 -6.85 -7.69
CA LYS A 137 -11.94 -7.96 -7.12
C LYS A 137 -11.65 -9.29 -7.81
N LYS A 138 -11.54 -9.32 -9.15
CA LYS A 138 -11.25 -10.53 -9.93
C LYS A 138 -9.89 -11.12 -9.59
N ILE A 139 -8.87 -10.29 -9.42
CA ILE A 139 -7.52 -10.76 -9.06
C ILE A 139 -7.34 -11.00 -7.57
N ASN A 140 -8.41 -10.83 -6.77
CA ASN A 140 -8.38 -10.85 -5.31
C ASN A 140 -7.29 -9.93 -4.74
N TRP A 141 -7.19 -8.72 -5.30
CA TRP A 141 -6.17 -7.76 -4.90
C TRP A 141 -6.46 -7.28 -3.48
N GLN A 142 -5.58 -7.65 -2.56
CA GLN A 142 -5.60 -7.15 -1.19
C GLN A 142 -4.63 -5.98 -1.11
N THR A 143 -5.17 -4.77 -0.99
CA THR A 143 -4.35 -3.60 -0.67
C THR A 143 -3.87 -3.74 0.77
N LYS A 144 -2.58 -3.49 1.02
CA LYS A 144 -2.08 -3.42 2.40
C LYS A 144 -2.85 -2.31 3.11
N ASN A 145 -3.64 -2.67 4.11
CA ASN A 145 -4.55 -1.72 4.77
C ASN A 145 -3.81 -0.98 5.88
N ARG A 146 -2.97 -0.01 5.49
CA ARG A 146 -2.17 0.79 6.42
C ARG A 146 -2.44 2.28 6.24
N TRP A 147 -2.93 2.93 7.29
CA TRP A 147 -2.99 4.39 7.42
C TRP A 147 -1.82 4.93 8.22
N PHE A 148 -1.33 4.16 9.20
CA PHE A 148 -0.25 4.58 10.08
C PHE A 148 1.05 4.85 9.31
N GLY A 149 1.74 5.95 9.62
CA GLY A 149 3.08 6.23 9.15
C GLY A 149 3.32 7.69 8.78
N LYS A 150 4.54 7.94 8.29
CA LYS A 150 4.96 9.22 7.72
C LYS A 150 4.84 9.11 6.20
N TRP A 151 4.12 10.04 5.60
CA TRP A 151 3.83 10.09 4.18
C TRP A 151 4.40 11.39 3.60
N GLU A 152 5.01 11.35 2.42
CA GLU A 152 5.76 12.48 1.87
C GLU A 152 5.40 12.73 0.40
N ILE A 153 5.35 14.00 -0.01
CA ILE A 153 5.23 14.37 -1.42
C ILE A 153 6.57 14.11 -2.10
N GLU A 154 6.61 13.22 -3.09
CA GLU A 154 7.80 13.02 -3.94
C GLU A 154 7.94 14.21 -4.92
N SER A 155 8.82 15.16 -4.62
CA SER A 155 9.10 16.33 -5.45
C SER A 155 10.58 16.40 -5.82
N SER A 156 10.87 16.68 -7.09
CA SER A 156 12.24 16.96 -7.55
C SER A 156 12.70 18.39 -7.22
N PHE A 157 11.79 19.28 -6.82
CA PHE A 157 12.10 20.65 -6.44
C PHE A 157 12.28 20.73 -4.94
N LEU A 158 13.51 21.04 -4.48
CA LEU A 158 13.78 21.25 -3.05
C LEU A 158 12.96 22.38 -2.42
N SER A 159 12.43 23.29 -3.24
CA SER A 159 11.58 24.39 -2.80
C SER A 159 10.10 24.03 -2.70
N TYR A 160 9.70 22.78 -2.95
CA TYR A 160 8.31 22.33 -2.81
C TYR A 160 8.26 20.91 -2.24
N GLY A 161 7.43 20.72 -1.22
CA GLY A 161 7.20 19.41 -0.63
C GLY A 161 6.13 19.46 0.43
N GLY A 162 5.92 18.33 1.08
CA GLY A 162 4.99 18.22 2.19
C GLY A 162 5.01 16.84 2.82
N THR A 163 4.54 16.78 4.06
CA THR A 163 4.43 15.57 4.86
C THR A 163 3.01 15.43 5.39
N LEU A 164 2.47 14.23 5.33
CA LEU A 164 1.28 13.80 6.05
C LEU A 164 1.74 12.80 7.11
N ASN A 165 1.52 13.11 8.38
CA ASN A 165 1.81 12.20 9.49
C ASN A 165 0.51 11.64 10.03
N ILE A 166 0.38 10.31 10.05
CA ILE A 166 -0.74 9.59 10.68
C ILE A 166 -0.13 8.66 11.73
N LEU A 167 -0.08 9.09 12.98
CA LEU A 167 0.66 8.39 14.04
C LEU A 167 -0.24 7.76 15.10
N ASN A 168 -1.52 8.16 15.13
CA ASN A 168 -2.55 7.56 15.98
C ASN A 168 -3.72 7.10 15.12
N VAL A 169 -3.97 5.81 15.08
CA VAL A 169 -5.10 5.21 14.35
C VAL A 169 -6.00 4.45 15.32
N TYR A 170 -7.28 4.74 15.23
CA TYR A 170 -8.37 4.13 15.99
C TYR A 170 -9.24 3.28 15.06
N ASP A 171 -10.27 2.64 15.61
CA ASP A 171 -11.12 1.72 14.83
C ASP A 171 -11.84 2.42 13.67
N ASN A 172 -12.28 3.68 13.87
CA ASN A 172 -13.09 4.43 12.89
C ASN A 172 -12.52 5.83 12.55
N SER A 173 -11.32 6.14 13.01
CA SER A 173 -10.70 7.45 12.78
C SER A 173 -9.18 7.39 12.94
N PHE A 174 -8.50 8.46 12.52
CA PHE A 174 -7.07 8.65 12.81
C PHE A 174 -6.76 10.13 13.02
N ASP A 175 -5.76 10.39 13.84
CA ASP A 175 -5.17 11.73 13.95
C ASP A 175 -4.19 11.94 12.80
N PHE A 176 -4.23 13.11 12.20
CA PHE A 176 -3.30 13.49 11.14
C PHE A 176 -2.71 14.88 11.38
N ARG A 177 -1.53 15.09 10.79
CA ARG A 177 -0.97 16.42 10.56
C ARG A 177 -0.41 16.51 9.15
N ILE A 178 -0.86 17.49 8.38
CA ILE A 178 -0.34 17.80 7.05
C ILE A 178 0.46 19.09 7.16
N THR A 179 1.69 19.04 6.68
CA THR A 179 2.54 20.22 6.54
C THR A 179 3.02 20.29 5.10
N THR A 180 2.80 21.40 4.40
CA THR A 180 3.30 21.65 3.04
C THR A 180 4.14 22.90 3.00
N PHE A 181 5.04 22.98 2.04
CA PHE A 181 5.86 24.18 1.84
C PHE A 181 6.10 24.45 0.36
N LYS A 182 6.20 25.74 0.03
CA LYS A 182 6.70 26.22 -1.27
C LYS A 182 7.52 27.48 -1.09
N GLY A 183 8.85 27.35 -1.16
CA GLY A 183 9.78 28.41 -0.78
C GLY A 183 9.56 28.81 0.68
N SER A 184 9.23 30.07 0.94
CA SER A 184 8.94 30.59 2.29
C SER A 184 7.47 30.49 2.69
N ARG A 185 6.60 29.91 1.84
CA ARG A 185 5.18 29.70 2.15
C ARG A 185 5.01 28.36 2.82
N LEU A 186 4.21 28.33 3.87
CA LEU A 186 3.91 27.14 4.66
C LEU A 186 2.40 26.90 4.66
N GLY A 187 2.01 25.65 4.76
CA GLY A 187 0.69 25.20 5.16
C GLY A 187 0.82 24.18 6.27
N ASP A 188 -0.04 24.27 7.26
CA ASP A 188 -0.07 23.33 8.39
C ASP A 188 -1.51 23.16 8.85
N ILE A 189 -1.95 21.91 8.93
CA ILE A 189 -3.27 21.56 9.46
C ILE A 189 -3.18 20.21 10.17
N GLU A 190 -3.85 20.12 11.31
CA GLU A 190 -3.99 18.89 12.09
C GLU A 190 -5.44 18.67 12.48
N GLY A 191 -5.80 17.41 12.72
CA GLY A 191 -7.16 17.05 13.10
C GLY A 191 -7.36 15.54 13.20
N ASN A 192 -8.61 15.15 13.46
CA ASN A 192 -9.04 13.76 13.49
C ASN A 192 -9.93 13.47 12.28
N ALA A 193 -9.44 12.64 11.36
CA ALA A 193 -10.19 12.24 10.18
C ALA A 193 -11.02 10.98 10.47
N LYS A 194 -12.27 10.96 10.03
CA LYS A 194 -13.16 9.81 10.15
C LYS A 194 -12.94 8.86 8.98
N ILE A 195 -12.72 7.58 9.26
CA ILE A 195 -12.62 6.53 8.25
C ILE A 195 -14.03 6.20 7.76
N LEU A 196 -14.25 6.34 6.44
CA LEU A 196 -15.52 6.05 5.76
C LEU A 196 -15.52 4.63 5.19
N SER A 197 -14.36 4.17 4.72
CA SER A 197 -14.11 2.80 4.25
C SER A 197 -12.62 2.47 4.38
N ASN A 198 -12.20 1.24 4.05
CA ASN A 198 -10.79 0.82 4.13
C ASN A 198 -9.81 1.77 3.42
N ASN A 199 -10.28 2.48 2.38
CA ASN A 199 -9.46 3.34 1.54
C ASN A 199 -9.89 4.81 1.55
N GLU A 200 -10.95 5.17 2.27
CA GLU A 200 -11.47 6.53 2.26
C GLU A 200 -11.63 7.06 3.68
N ALA A 201 -11.15 8.27 3.92
CA ALA A 201 -11.38 9.00 5.15
C ALA A 201 -11.65 10.48 4.86
N GLU A 202 -12.30 11.16 5.79
CA GLU A 202 -12.66 12.56 5.64
C GLU A 202 -12.46 13.31 6.96
N TYR A 203 -11.89 14.51 6.85
CA TYR A 203 -11.85 15.51 7.91
C TYR A 203 -12.71 16.70 7.50
N ILE A 204 -13.53 17.19 8.43
CA ILE A 204 -14.32 18.42 8.27
C ILE A 204 -13.95 19.32 9.44
N CYS A 205 -13.39 20.50 9.14
CA CYS A 205 -13.08 21.48 10.16
C CYS A 205 -14.38 22.05 10.74
N GLU A 206 -14.57 21.93 12.06
CA GLU A 206 -15.75 22.45 12.77
C GLU A 206 -15.58 23.91 13.23
N ASP A 207 -14.40 24.49 13.03
CA ASP A 207 -14.09 25.83 13.53
C ASP A 207 -14.87 26.90 12.73
N ASN A 208 -15.88 27.50 13.37
CA ASN A 208 -16.85 28.40 12.74
C ASN A 208 -16.32 29.85 12.60
N ASN A 209 -15.02 30.07 12.78
CA ASN A 209 -14.43 31.42 12.77
C ASN A 209 -14.31 32.03 11.36
N PHE A 210 -14.69 31.29 10.32
CA PHE A 210 -14.66 31.74 8.93
C PHE A 210 -16.09 31.84 8.40
N ASP A 211 -16.53 33.04 8.00
CA ASP A 211 -17.86 33.33 7.42
C ASP A 211 -18.11 32.63 6.05
N GLU A 212 -17.25 31.70 5.63
CA GLU A 212 -17.29 31.00 4.34
C GLU A 212 -17.09 29.47 4.49
N GLU A 213 -17.26 28.73 3.39
CA GLU A 213 -17.21 27.26 3.29
C GLU A 213 -16.19 26.57 4.23
N LYS A 214 -16.62 25.47 4.86
CA LYS A 214 -15.77 24.66 5.75
C LYS A 214 -14.56 24.08 5.00
N CYS A 215 -13.41 24.04 5.67
CA CYS A 215 -12.28 23.23 5.19
C CYS A 215 -12.63 21.75 5.33
N ILE A 216 -12.59 21.03 4.21
CA ILE A 216 -12.83 19.59 4.11
C ILE A 216 -11.60 18.99 3.46
N ILE A 217 -11.04 17.95 4.08
CA ILE A 217 -9.93 17.17 3.54
C ILE A 217 -10.41 15.74 3.33
N LYS A 218 -10.33 15.28 2.09
CA LYS A 218 -10.65 13.91 1.70
C LYS A 218 -9.36 13.15 1.45
N PHE A 219 -9.24 12.00 2.10
CA PHE A 219 -8.12 11.09 1.96
C PHE A 219 -8.58 9.88 1.16
N THR A 220 -7.91 9.60 0.04
CA THR A 220 -8.13 8.39 -0.75
C THR A 220 -6.84 7.59 -0.80
N LYS A 221 -6.83 6.42 -0.15
CA LYS A 221 -5.68 5.55 -0.03
C LYS A 221 -5.61 4.53 -1.17
N PHE A 222 -4.42 4.44 -1.74
CA PHE A 222 -4.02 3.47 -2.74
C PHE A 222 -2.70 2.84 -2.29
N ASN A 223 -2.76 1.75 -1.50
CA ASN A 223 -1.60 1.10 -0.87
C ASN A 223 -0.69 2.06 -0.06
N ASP A 224 0.50 2.33 -0.60
CA ASP A 224 1.53 3.22 -0.06
C ASP A 224 1.40 4.64 -0.60
N ILE A 225 0.27 5.01 -1.21
CA ILE A 225 -0.06 6.37 -1.60
C ILE A 225 -1.37 6.80 -0.95
N ILE A 226 -1.42 8.00 -0.40
CA ILE A 226 -2.65 8.70 -0.01
C ILE A 226 -2.77 9.94 -0.88
N GLN A 227 -3.82 9.98 -1.69
CA GLN A 227 -4.23 11.19 -2.38
C GLN A 227 -5.07 12.05 -1.45
N ILE A 228 -4.70 13.32 -1.34
CA ILE A 228 -5.45 14.32 -0.59
C ILE A 228 -6.18 15.23 -1.56
N LYS A 229 -7.47 15.50 -1.29
CA LYS A 229 -8.24 16.58 -1.91
C LYS A 229 -8.77 17.52 -0.86
N GLU A 230 -8.58 18.82 -1.04
CA GLU A 230 -9.06 19.85 -0.13
C GLU A 230 -10.21 20.67 -0.74
N SER A 231 -11.10 21.19 0.11
CA SER A 231 -12.08 22.20 -0.29
C SER A 231 -11.47 23.61 -0.28
N TYR A 232 -12.17 24.56 -0.89
CA TYR A 232 -11.74 25.96 -0.92
C TYR A 232 -11.56 26.58 0.47
N GLY A 233 -12.33 26.10 1.46
CA GLY A 233 -12.22 26.52 2.86
C GLY A 233 -10.85 26.27 3.49
N CYS A 234 -10.01 25.39 2.92
CA CYS A 234 -8.69 25.09 3.49
C CYS A 234 -7.63 26.17 3.26
N ARG A 235 -7.93 27.18 2.43
CA ARG A 235 -7.05 28.33 2.14
C ARG A 235 -6.58 29.11 3.37
N TYR A 236 -7.27 28.99 4.51
CA TYR A 236 -6.89 29.62 5.77
C TYR A 236 -5.71 28.93 6.47
N PHE A 237 -5.43 27.68 6.10
CA PHE A 237 -4.41 26.85 6.71
C PHE A 237 -3.12 26.77 5.88
N HIS A 238 -3.06 27.44 4.72
CA HIS A 238 -1.87 27.48 3.87
C HIS A 238 -1.71 28.81 3.12
N GLY A 239 -0.47 29.16 2.79
CA GLY A 239 -0.16 30.39 2.03
C GLY A 239 -0.72 30.41 0.60
N LEU A 240 -0.86 31.60 0.02
CA LEU A 240 -1.37 31.79 -1.35
C LEU A 240 -0.57 30.99 -2.40
N GLY A 241 -1.26 30.19 -3.21
CA GLY A 241 -0.65 29.36 -4.26
C GLY A 241 0.10 28.12 -3.76
N LEU A 242 -0.12 27.76 -2.49
CA LEU A 242 0.14 26.43 -1.92
C LEU A 242 -1.21 25.72 -1.75
N LEU A 243 -1.21 24.39 -1.70
CA LEU A 243 -2.39 23.54 -1.49
C LEU A 243 -1.95 22.33 -0.65
N PHE A 244 -2.87 21.68 0.06
CA PHE A 244 -2.64 20.33 0.60
C PHE A 244 -2.90 19.23 -0.43
N ASP A 245 -3.63 19.54 -1.51
CA ASP A 245 -3.91 18.62 -2.63
C ASP A 245 -2.62 18.12 -3.28
N ALA A 246 -2.32 16.84 -3.07
CA ALA A 246 -1.19 16.11 -3.64
C ALA A 246 -1.34 14.61 -3.38
N ASP A 247 -0.48 13.83 -4.01
CA ASP A 247 -0.27 12.42 -3.69
C ASP A 247 0.89 12.31 -2.68
N TYR A 248 0.64 11.72 -1.52
CA TYR A 248 1.63 11.51 -0.45
C TYR A 248 1.99 10.04 -0.41
N LYS A 249 3.28 9.72 -0.48
CA LYS A 249 3.78 8.35 -0.50
C LYS A 249 4.31 7.95 0.87
N LEU A 250 3.95 6.76 1.34
CA LEU A 250 4.41 6.21 2.60
C LEU A 250 5.93 6.02 2.56
N LYS A 251 6.61 6.58 3.56
CA LYS A 251 7.96 6.21 3.91
C LYS A 251 7.92 4.82 4.54
N LYS A 252 8.09 3.79 3.70
CA LYS A 252 7.99 2.39 4.11
C LYS A 252 8.99 2.06 5.20
N ASP A 253 8.51 1.36 6.23
CA ASP A 253 9.33 0.70 7.23
C ASP A 253 9.26 -0.82 7.05
N ILE A 254 10.01 -1.55 7.87
CA ILE A 254 10.13 -3.00 7.81
C ILE A 254 8.81 -3.74 8.12
N PHE A 255 7.89 -3.12 8.86
CA PHE A 255 6.57 -3.68 9.14
C PHE A 255 5.66 -3.61 7.91
N TYR A 256 5.96 -2.75 6.93
CA TYR A 256 5.19 -2.71 5.71
C TYR A 256 5.24 -4.05 4.95
N ASP A 257 6.41 -4.71 4.91
CA ASP A 257 6.62 -5.88 4.04
C ASP A 257 6.70 -7.24 4.75
N ILE A 258 7.09 -7.28 6.03
CA ILE A 258 7.50 -8.54 6.68
C ILE A 258 6.53 -9.01 7.77
N VAL A 259 5.93 -8.09 8.54
CA VAL A 259 4.98 -8.41 9.62
C VAL A 259 3.74 -7.55 9.47
N GLU A 260 2.59 -8.17 9.21
CA GLU A 260 1.31 -7.47 9.23
C GLU A 260 0.89 -7.16 10.68
N LEU A 261 1.42 -6.07 11.22
CA LEU A 261 0.82 -5.39 12.36
C LEU A 261 -0.28 -4.45 11.86
N ASN A 262 -1.42 -4.44 12.53
CA ASN A 262 -2.47 -3.48 12.22
C ASN A 262 -2.07 -2.06 12.68
N ASP A 263 -2.73 -1.04 12.11
CA ASP A 263 -2.44 0.36 12.39
C ASP A 263 -2.55 0.73 13.89
N LYS A 264 -3.45 0.08 14.64
CA LYS A 264 -3.65 0.32 16.08
C LYS A 264 -2.45 -0.15 16.90
N LEU A 265 -1.92 -1.33 16.60
CA LEU A 265 -0.71 -1.85 17.25
C LEU A 265 0.52 -1.01 16.87
N LEU A 266 0.66 -0.63 15.60
CA LEU A 266 1.74 0.28 15.17
C LEU A 266 1.67 1.64 15.89
N SER A 267 0.47 2.20 16.04
CA SER A 267 0.23 3.43 16.80
C SER A 267 0.67 3.28 18.25
N LYS A 268 0.38 2.13 18.88
CA LYS A 268 0.81 1.84 20.26
C LYS A 268 2.33 1.73 20.39
N ILE A 269 2.98 0.99 19.49
CA ILE A 269 4.46 0.88 19.47
C ILE A 269 5.08 2.28 19.33
N PHE A 270 4.60 3.07 18.37
CA PHE A 270 5.09 4.43 18.17
C PHE A 270 4.85 5.32 19.38
N ASN A 271 3.71 5.19 20.06
CA ASN A 271 3.40 6.00 21.23
C ASN A 271 4.28 5.68 22.44
N GLU A 272 4.66 4.41 22.63
CA GLU A 272 5.58 4.01 23.71
C GLU A 272 7.04 4.37 23.42
N LEU A 273 7.44 4.35 22.14
CA LEU A 273 8.83 4.60 21.73
C LEU A 273 9.11 6.08 21.38
N LYS A 274 8.13 6.80 20.83
CA LYS A 274 8.28 8.10 20.18
C LYS A 274 9.32 8.07 19.05
N ASP A 275 9.53 9.21 18.38
CA ASP A 275 10.41 9.28 17.21
C ASP A 275 11.83 8.79 17.48
N GLU A 276 12.40 9.08 18.65
CA GLU A 276 13.78 8.69 19.03
C GLU A 276 13.93 7.17 19.09
N TYR A 277 13.22 6.51 20.00
CA TYR A 277 13.38 5.06 20.19
C TYR A 277 12.68 4.23 19.11
N PHE A 278 11.73 4.81 18.34
CA PHE A 278 11.06 4.08 17.28
C PHE A 278 12.02 3.77 16.12
N GLU A 279 12.84 4.74 15.70
CA GLU A 279 13.84 4.51 14.66
C GLU A 279 14.93 3.51 15.13
N ASP A 280 15.33 3.58 16.40
CA ASP A 280 16.30 2.63 16.98
C ASP A 280 15.73 1.21 17.09
N PHE A 281 14.46 1.09 17.46
CA PHE A 281 13.74 -0.18 17.42
C PHE A 281 13.66 -0.75 16.00
N LEU A 282 13.34 0.08 14.99
CA LEU A 282 13.29 -0.35 13.59
C LEU A 282 14.64 -0.92 13.10
N LYS A 283 15.77 -0.33 13.51
CA LYS A 283 17.11 -0.86 13.19
C LYS A 283 17.37 -2.25 13.78
N CYS A 284 16.65 -2.62 14.85
CA CYS A 284 16.80 -3.92 15.50
C CYS A 284 16.00 -5.03 14.81
N ILE A 285 15.16 -4.67 13.84
CA ILE A 285 14.32 -5.62 13.11
C ILE A 285 15.08 -6.13 11.88
N GLY A 286 15.17 -7.45 11.77
CA GLY A 286 15.86 -8.13 10.68
C GLY A 286 15.19 -9.46 10.36
N ASN A 287 15.92 -10.56 10.52
CA ASN A 287 15.34 -11.89 10.36
C ASN A 287 14.34 -12.13 11.47
N ILE A 288 13.15 -12.62 11.10
CA ILE A 288 12.04 -12.83 12.02
C ILE A 288 11.92 -14.32 12.34
N HIS A 289 11.78 -14.60 13.63
CA HIS A 289 11.57 -15.94 14.17
C HIS A 289 10.32 -15.92 15.04
N ASN A 290 9.43 -16.90 14.85
CA ASN A 290 8.32 -17.11 15.77
C ASN A 290 8.85 -17.79 17.04
N GLU A 291 8.42 -17.32 18.20
CA GLU A 291 8.82 -17.85 19.50
C GLU A 291 7.59 -18.43 20.22
N ASP A 292 7.85 -19.33 21.17
CA ASP A 292 6.80 -19.87 22.01
C ASP A 292 6.33 -18.84 23.05
N ASN A 293 5.01 -18.77 23.25
CA ASN A 293 4.42 -17.95 24.29
C ASN A 293 4.41 -18.71 25.63
N LEU A 294 5.16 -18.20 26.61
CA LEU A 294 5.27 -18.76 27.97
C LEU A 294 4.27 -18.15 28.96
N ASP A 295 3.50 -17.14 28.53
CA ASP A 295 2.52 -16.44 29.33
C ASP A 295 1.15 -17.14 29.30
N SER A 296 0.31 -16.84 30.29
CA SER A 296 -1.03 -17.46 30.42
C SER A 296 -2.08 -16.86 29.49
N PHE A 297 -1.78 -15.74 28.83
CA PHE A 297 -2.67 -15.05 27.91
C PHE A 297 -2.26 -15.31 26.46
N THR A 298 -3.22 -15.26 25.53
CA THR A 298 -2.95 -15.49 24.11
C THR A 298 -2.29 -14.27 23.47
N CYS A 299 -1.08 -14.43 22.94
CA CYS A 299 -0.40 -13.43 22.13
C CYS A 299 0.47 -14.08 21.04
N ASN A 300 0.75 -13.32 19.99
CA ASN A 300 1.80 -13.66 19.03
C ASN A 300 3.15 -13.20 19.60
N VAL A 301 4.20 -13.98 19.37
CA VAL A 301 5.55 -13.64 19.81
C VAL A 301 6.50 -13.81 18.64
N ILE A 302 7.22 -12.74 18.33
CA ILE A 302 8.30 -12.76 17.36
C ILE A 302 9.58 -12.27 18.03
N SER A 303 10.69 -12.93 17.73
CA SER A 303 12.02 -12.39 17.94
C SER A 303 12.62 -11.98 16.60
N THR A 304 13.42 -10.93 16.62
CA THR A 304 14.09 -10.44 15.42
C THR A 304 15.55 -10.14 15.70
N GLY A 305 16.38 -10.24 14.68
CA GLY A 305 17.78 -9.85 14.79
C GLY A 305 18.43 -9.58 13.46
N VAL A 306 19.41 -8.69 13.48
CA VAL A 306 20.14 -8.29 12.28
C VAL A 306 21.22 -9.33 11.98
N THR A 307 21.21 -9.85 10.75
CA THR A 307 22.16 -10.87 10.28
C THR A 307 23.60 -10.45 10.56
N GLY A 308 24.33 -11.25 11.35
CA GLY A 308 25.73 -10.98 11.72
C GLY A 308 25.93 -9.95 12.82
N LEU A 309 24.86 -9.31 13.33
CA LEU A 309 24.91 -8.27 14.37
C LEU A 309 23.99 -8.58 15.55
N TYR A 310 23.63 -9.83 15.77
CA TYR A 310 22.76 -10.25 16.88
C TYR A 310 23.29 -9.76 18.25
N SER A 311 24.59 -9.60 18.46
CA SER A 311 25.13 -9.07 19.73
C SER A 311 24.77 -7.60 20.03
N TYR A 312 24.28 -6.86 19.04
CA TYR A 312 24.01 -5.42 19.11
C TYR A 312 22.60 -5.04 18.68
N TYR A 313 21.99 -5.79 17.76
CA TYR A 313 20.68 -5.47 17.20
C TYR A 313 19.80 -6.71 17.21
N GLN A 314 18.96 -6.79 18.24
CA GLN A 314 17.93 -7.80 18.40
C GLN A 314 16.69 -7.20 19.06
N SER A 315 15.53 -7.78 18.78
CA SER A 315 14.31 -7.43 19.51
C SER A 315 13.43 -8.64 19.75
N ILE A 316 12.54 -8.50 20.71
CA ILE A 316 11.38 -9.35 20.90
C ILE A 316 10.14 -8.45 20.89
N LEU A 317 9.12 -8.87 20.17
CA LEU A 317 7.82 -8.22 20.13
C LEU A 317 6.74 -9.26 20.37
N MET A 318 6.00 -9.06 21.46
CA MET A 318 4.76 -9.75 21.75
C MET A 318 3.60 -8.81 21.46
N TYR A 319 2.53 -9.34 20.88
CA TYR A 319 1.33 -8.55 20.66
C TYR A 319 0.05 -9.39 20.71
N THR A 320 -0.98 -8.82 21.31
CA THR A 320 -2.36 -9.31 21.28
C THR A 320 -3.15 -8.55 20.21
N GLU A 321 -4.47 -8.72 20.16
CA GLU A 321 -5.31 -7.86 19.32
C GLU A 321 -5.26 -6.38 19.73
N ASN A 322 -4.99 -6.11 21.00
CA ASN A 322 -5.06 -4.77 21.54
C ASN A 322 -3.73 -4.24 22.02
N ASP A 323 -2.86 -5.05 22.60
CA ASP A 323 -1.68 -4.58 23.35
C ASP A 323 -0.38 -5.11 22.78
N VAL A 324 0.67 -4.33 22.97
CA VAL A 324 2.03 -4.64 22.55
C VAL A 324 2.96 -4.67 23.76
N TYR A 325 3.92 -5.57 23.73
CA TYR A 325 4.97 -5.73 24.73
C TYR A 325 6.25 -5.98 23.95
N GLY A 326 7.29 -5.19 24.16
CA GLY A 326 8.50 -5.33 23.39
C GLY A 326 9.75 -5.03 24.19
N ALA A 327 10.85 -5.62 23.74
CA ALA A 327 12.17 -5.21 24.17
C ALA A 327 13.12 -5.22 22.98
N PHE A 328 14.05 -4.28 22.94
CA PHE A 328 15.10 -4.28 21.92
C PHE A 328 16.46 -3.93 22.50
N LEU A 329 17.48 -4.61 21.98
CA LEU A 329 18.88 -4.38 22.26
C LEU A 329 19.44 -3.47 21.16
N HIS A 330 20.05 -2.35 21.55
CA HIS A 330 20.68 -1.40 20.66
C HIS A 330 22.21 -1.37 20.79
N ASP A 331 22.88 -0.59 19.94
CA ASP A 331 24.36 -0.54 19.83
C ASP A 331 25.07 0.11 21.03
N ASP A 332 24.33 0.86 21.83
CA ASP A 332 24.76 1.39 23.13
C ASP A 332 24.86 0.30 24.23
N GLU A 333 24.64 -0.96 23.85
CA GLU A 333 24.63 -2.13 24.71
C GLU A 333 23.58 -2.09 25.82
N LYS A 334 22.49 -1.35 25.60
CA LYS A 334 21.34 -1.31 26.51
C LYS A 334 20.13 -1.98 25.89
N ILE A 335 19.27 -2.48 26.77
CA ILE A 335 18.00 -3.08 26.40
C ILE A 335 16.87 -2.13 26.80
N TYR A 336 16.03 -1.79 25.85
CA TYR A 336 14.89 -0.91 26.03
C TYR A 336 13.62 -1.73 26.04
N TYR A 337 12.90 -1.72 27.16
CA TYR A 337 11.60 -2.39 27.32
C TYR A 337 10.46 -1.38 27.19
N PHE A 338 9.40 -1.76 26.48
CA PHE A 338 8.21 -0.94 26.29
C PHE A 338 6.94 -1.81 26.29
N THR A 339 5.81 -1.23 26.69
CA THR A 339 4.51 -1.94 26.68
C THR A 339 3.36 -0.95 26.67
N SER A 340 2.30 -1.24 25.91
CA SER A 340 1.06 -0.47 25.99
C SER A 340 0.15 -0.89 27.16
N ASP A 341 0.43 -2.04 27.76
CA ASP A 341 -0.32 -2.56 28.91
C ASP A 341 0.32 -2.10 30.22
N ASN A 342 -0.41 -1.25 30.96
CA ASN A 342 0.04 -0.68 32.23
C ASN A 342 0.34 -1.72 33.31
N ASN A 343 -0.29 -2.90 33.25
CA ASN A 343 -0.05 -3.96 34.24
C ASN A 343 1.36 -4.52 34.12
N PHE A 344 1.92 -4.51 32.91
CA PHE A 344 3.22 -5.10 32.61
C PHE A 344 4.37 -4.09 32.57
N ARG A 345 4.15 -2.82 32.92
CA ARG A 345 5.23 -1.82 33.00
C ARG A 345 6.26 -2.18 34.06
N LYS A 346 5.80 -2.71 35.21
CA LYS A 346 6.67 -3.18 36.30
C LYS A 346 6.97 -4.67 36.23
N GLU A 347 5.92 -5.48 36.08
CA GLU A 347 6.00 -6.94 36.03
C GLU A 347 5.99 -7.39 34.57
N LYS A 348 7.16 -7.58 33.96
CA LYS A 348 7.29 -7.95 32.54
C LYS A 348 6.67 -9.33 32.25
N PRO A 349 6.17 -9.58 31.03
CA PRO A 349 5.71 -10.90 30.63
C PRO A 349 6.80 -11.95 30.78
N LYS A 350 6.44 -13.18 31.13
CA LYS A 350 7.37 -14.30 31.34
C LYS A 350 8.21 -14.56 30.10
N THR A 351 7.59 -14.45 28.92
CA THR A 351 8.29 -14.66 27.64
C THR A 351 9.38 -13.61 27.42
N ILE A 352 9.11 -12.34 27.75
CA ILE A 352 10.13 -11.29 27.68
C ILE A 352 11.22 -11.50 28.75
N ILE A 353 10.86 -11.92 29.96
CA ILE A 353 11.85 -12.24 31.01
C ILE A 353 12.80 -13.35 30.55
N GLU A 354 12.27 -14.41 29.94
CA GLU A 354 13.07 -15.49 29.37
C GLU A 354 14.01 -14.98 28.27
N TRP A 355 13.52 -14.14 27.37
CA TRP A 355 14.36 -13.51 26.34
C TRP A 355 15.46 -12.62 26.95
N LEU A 356 15.12 -11.81 27.96
CA LEU A 356 16.05 -10.94 28.68
C LEU A 356 17.15 -11.74 29.41
N SER A 357 16.84 -12.95 29.89
CA SER A 357 17.79 -13.81 30.61
C SER A 357 19.04 -14.19 29.79
N ARG A 358 18.96 -14.06 28.46
CA ARG A 358 20.05 -14.31 27.51
C ARG A 358 21.13 -13.22 27.56
N PHE A 359 20.86 -12.09 28.21
CA PHE A 359 21.72 -10.91 28.22
C PHE A 359 22.15 -10.53 29.63
N SER A 360 23.41 -10.08 29.76
CA SER A 360 23.95 -9.45 30.96
C SER A 360 24.13 -7.94 30.72
N LYS A 361 23.04 -7.25 30.35
CA LYS A 361 23.03 -5.83 29.95
C LYS A 361 22.04 -5.01 30.80
N GLU A 362 22.25 -3.70 30.84
CA GLU A 362 21.33 -2.77 31.52
C GLU A 362 19.97 -2.75 30.82
N ILE A 363 18.88 -2.76 31.59
CA ILE A 363 17.51 -2.72 31.08
C ILE A 363 16.88 -1.39 31.45
N ILE A 364 16.55 -0.59 30.44
CA ILE A 364 15.80 0.67 30.54
C ILE A 364 14.33 0.38 30.28
N ASN A 365 13.46 0.76 31.22
CA ASN A 365 12.01 0.72 30.98
C ASN A 365 11.58 2.07 30.41
N LEU A 366 11.05 2.06 29.19
CA LEU A 366 10.51 3.24 28.53
C LEU A 366 9.12 3.51 29.11
N ASP A 367 9.06 4.42 30.09
CA ASP A 367 7.84 5.02 30.59
C ASP A 367 7.90 6.53 30.30
N LEU A 368 7.09 7.00 29.37
CA LEU A 368 6.96 8.43 29.04
C LEU A 368 5.88 9.14 29.88
N ASN A 369 5.69 8.70 31.12
CA ASN A 369 4.99 9.49 32.12
C ASN A 369 6.01 10.15 33.05
N ASN A 370 6.75 11.11 32.48
CA ASN A 370 7.27 12.29 33.18
C ASN A 370 7.04 13.52 32.32
#